data_AF-A0A2N9L6Q0-F1
#
_entry.id   AF-A0A2N9L6Q0-F1
#
_cell.length_a   1.000
_cell.length_b   1.000
_cell.length_c   1.000
_cell.angle_alpha   90.00
_cell.angle_beta   90.00
_cell.angle_gamma   90.00
#
_symmetry.space_group_name_H-M   'P 1'
#
loop_
_entity.id
_entity.type
_entity.pdbx_description
1 polymer ?
#
loop_
_entity_poly.entity_id
_entity_poly.type
_entity_poly.pdbx_seq_one_letter_code
_entity_poly.pdbx_strand_id
1 'polypeptide(L)'
;MKKAWVALLLLACLPLLPAQEAETRFGQEPPTAKPGVDYLVKVHVSGIRVHRYCDRDGCNSVLFADAVLNQQKVELTGGIIYGARAFYDPRNSQRRLAPGDYTARLRKAAHKDGPHSLYDEYELLMPDRTVWRCTVTGIFE
;
A
#
# COMPACT_ATOMS: atom_id res chain seq x y z
N MET A 1 -2.73 -2.57 54.16
CA MET A 1 -2.73 -1.48 53.16
C MET A 1 -1.53 -1.49 52.19
N LYS A 2 -0.75 -2.58 52.06
CA LYS A 2 0.47 -2.63 51.22
C LYS A 2 0.32 -3.35 49.88
N LYS A 3 -0.83 -4.00 49.62
CA LYS A 3 -1.06 -4.82 48.41
C LYS A 3 -1.69 -4.05 47.24
N ALA A 4 -2.25 -2.86 47.48
CA ALA A 4 -2.90 -2.05 46.44
C ALA A 4 -1.90 -1.28 45.54
N TRP A 5 -0.71 -0.98 46.05
CA TRP A 5 0.28 -0.15 45.34
C TRP A 5 1.00 -0.91 44.22
N VAL A 6 1.14 -2.24 44.34
CA VAL A 6 1.79 -3.08 43.32
C VAL A 6 0.91 -3.21 42.07
N ALA A 7 -0.42 -3.20 42.23
CA ALA A 7 -1.35 -3.26 41.10
C ALA A 7 -1.38 -1.97 40.28
N LEU A 8 -1.18 -0.81 40.91
CA LEU A 8 -1.19 0.48 40.22
C LEU A 8 0.07 0.70 39.36
N LEU A 9 1.22 0.15 39.79
CA LEU A 9 2.49 0.26 39.06
C LEU A 9 2.55 -0.63 37.81
N LEU A 10 1.83 -1.75 37.79
CA LEU A 10 1.76 -2.64 36.61
C LEU A 10 0.88 -2.08 35.48
N LEU A 11 -0.09 -1.20 35.79
CA LEU A 11 -0.92 -0.55 34.78
C LEU A 11 -0.23 0.65 34.09
N ALA A 12 0.85 1.20 34.67
CA ALA A 12 1.55 2.36 34.12
C ALA A 12 2.63 2.00 33.07
N CYS A 13 2.86 0.72 32.80
CA CYS A 13 3.89 0.23 31.88
C CYS A 13 3.33 -0.40 30.59
N LEU A 14 2.07 -0.12 30.22
CA LEU A 14 1.60 -0.42 28.87
C LEU A 14 2.03 0.73 27.96
N PRO A 15 3.08 0.59 27.14
CA PRO A 15 3.34 1.60 26.13
C PRO A 15 2.12 1.62 25.21
N LEU A 16 1.44 2.76 25.16
CA LEU A 16 0.61 3.16 24.04
C LEU A 16 1.53 3.24 22.81
N LEU A 17 1.89 2.08 22.27
CA LEU A 17 2.57 2.01 20.99
C LEU A 17 1.55 2.53 19.98
N PRO A 18 1.81 3.64 19.28
CA PRO A 18 1.03 3.91 18.08
C PRO A 18 1.15 2.66 17.22
N ALA A 19 0.04 2.16 16.70
CA ALA A 19 0.03 1.06 15.75
C ALA A 19 0.87 1.52 14.54
N GLN A 20 2.18 1.25 14.57
CA GLN A 20 3.07 1.44 13.45
C GLN A 20 2.53 0.53 12.37
N GLU A 21 1.96 1.15 11.33
CA GLU A 21 1.45 0.43 10.18
C GLU A 21 2.62 -0.32 9.56
N ALA A 22 2.68 -1.63 9.77
CA ALA A 22 3.78 -2.45 9.31
C ALA A 22 3.94 -2.30 7.79
N GLU A 23 5.14 -1.93 7.35
CA GLU A 23 5.57 -2.13 5.98
C GLU A 23 5.57 -3.64 5.72
N THR A 24 4.83 -4.08 4.71
CA THR A 24 4.79 -5.50 4.33
C THR A 24 6.13 -5.91 3.77
N ARG A 25 6.82 -6.81 4.47
CA ARG A 25 8.08 -7.42 4.02
C ARG A 25 7.80 -8.49 2.96
N PHE A 26 8.84 -8.81 2.20
CA PHE A 26 8.82 -9.92 1.26
C PHE A 26 8.32 -11.22 1.91
N GLY A 27 7.32 -11.86 1.29
CA GLY A 27 6.73 -13.12 1.77
C GLY A 27 5.65 -12.98 2.85
N GLN A 28 5.30 -11.76 3.26
CA GLN A 28 4.13 -11.53 4.13
C GLN A 28 2.84 -11.44 3.30
N GLU A 29 1.73 -11.90 3.89
CA GLU A 29 0.41 -11.69 3.31
C GLU A 29 0.12 -10.18 3.18
N PRO A 30 -0.65 -9.75 2.16
CA PRO A 30 -1.16 -8.40 2.08
C PRO A 30 -1.79 -7.94 3.37
N PRO A 31 -1.75 -6.63 3.63
CA PRO A 31 -2.67 -6.09 4.60
C PRO A 31 -4.10 -6.29 4.08
N THR A 32 -5.01 -6.60 4.98
CA THR A 32 -6.45 -6.53 4.70
C THR A 32 -6.97 -5.13 4.99
N ALA A 33 -8.09 -4.77 4.38
CA ALA A 33 -8.78 -3.53 4.69
C ALA A 33 -9.08 -3.43 6.19
N LYS A 34 -8.72 -2.29 6.81
CA LYS A 34 -9.03 -2.02 8.21
C LYS A 34 -10.54 -1.91 8.41
N PRO A 35 -11.12 -2.56 9.44
CA PRO A 35 -12.53 -2.39 9.77
C PRO A 35 -12.88 -0.92 10.07
N GLY A 36 -14.05 -0.47 9.63
CA GLY A 36 -14.55 0.89 9.92
C GLY A 36 -13.85 2.02 9.15
N VAL A 37 -13.12 1.70 8.08
CA VAL A 37 -12.47 2.69 7.21
C VAL A 37 -13.17 2.70 5.85
N ASP A 38 -13.48 3.91 5.37
CA ASP A 38 -14.10 4.11 4.07
C ASP A 38 -13.06 4.26 2.95
N TYR A 39 -13.35 3.64 1.81
CA TYR A 39 -12.58 3.75 0.57
C TYR A 39 -13.43 4.53 -0.44
N LEU A 40 -13.30 5.86 -0.42
CA LEU A 40 -14.19 6.77 -1.15
C LEU A 40 -13.61 7.27 -2.48
N VAL A 41 -12.30 7.15 -2.68
CA VAL A 41 -11.62 7.59 -3.90
C VAL A 41 -11.90 6.58 -4.99
N LYS A 42 -12.47 7.02 -6.12
CA LYS A 42 -12.68 6.15 -7.29
C LYS A 42 -11.39 6.07 -8.10
N VAL A 43 -11.00 4.85 -8.46
CA VAL A 43 -9.82 4.59 -9.27
C VAL A 43 -10.19 3.66 -10.41
N HIS A 44 -9.89 4.04 -11.64
CA HIS A 44 -9.99 3.15 -12.79
C HIS A 44 -8.60 2.78 -13.26
N VAL A 45 -8.21 1.50 -13.12
CA VAL A 45 -6.93 0.98 -13.65
C VAL A 45 -7.16 0.56 -15.10
N SER A 46 -6.50 1.23 -16.04
CA SER A 46 -6.63 0.96 -17.47
C SER A 46 -5.56 0.01 -18.01
N GLY A 47 -4.40 -0.04 -17.36
CA GLY A 47 -3.26 -0.83 -17.80
C GLY A 47 -2.31 -1.20 -16.67
N ILE A 48 -1.59 -2.30 -16.85
CA ILE A 48 -0.60 -2.79 -15.89
C ILE A 48 0.68 -3.11 -16.64
N ARG A 49 1.79 -2.57 -16.14
CA ARG A 49 3.12 -2.71 -16.73
C ARG A 49 4.08 -3.22 -15.66
N VAL A 50 5.00 -4.09 -16.04
CA VAL A 50 6.06 -4.59 -15.14
C VAL A 50 7.38 -4.18 -15.72
N HIS A 51 8.11 -3.32 -15.01
CA HIS A 51 9.50 -3.02 -15.38
C HIS A 51 10.44 -3.89 -14.59
N ARG A 52 11.39 -4.50 -15.30
CA ARG A 52 12.47 -5.28 -14.70
C ARG A 52 13.74 -4.44 -14.71
N TYR A 53 14.30 -4.21 -13.53
CA TYR A 53 15.57 -3.53 -13.34
C TYR A 53 16.59 -4.57 -12.90
N CYS A 54 17.70 -4.69 -13.63
CA CYS A 54 18.78 -5.58 -13.27
C CYS A 54 20.04 -4.77 -12.99
N ASP A 55 20.70 -5.08 -11.87
CA ASP A 55 21.98 -4.54 -11.46
C ASP A 55 22.98 -5.68 -11.20
N ARG A 56 24.09 -5.38 -10.53
CA ARG A 56 25.12 -6.38 -10.20
C ARG A 56 24.64 -7.42 -9.17
N ASP A 57 23.67 -7.07 -8.34
CA ASP A 57 23.21 -7.88 -7.19
C ASP A 57 21.94 -8.68 -7.52
N GLY A 58 21.29 -8.40 -8.64
CA GLY A 58 20.21 -9.22 -9.17
C GLY A 58 19.25 -8.47 -10.07
N CYS A 59 18.06 -9.03 -10.25
CA CYS A 59 16.97 -8.37 -10.96
C CYS A 59 15.77 -8.18 -10.04
N ASN A 60 15.28 -6.95 -9.96
CA ASN A 60 14.03 -6.57 -9.32
C ASN A 60 12.98 -6.30 -10.38
N SER A 61 11.72 -6.54 -10.04
CA SER A 61 10.59 -6.15 -10.88
C SER A 61 9.71 -5.19 -10.10
N VAL A 62 9.17 -4.19 -10.78
CA VAL A 62 8.28 -3.20 -10.19
C VAL A 62 7.00 -3.18 -11.01
N LEU A 63 5.87 -3.27 -10.31
CA LEU A 63 4.54 -3.21 -10.90
C LEU A 63 4.10 -1.76 -10.98
N PHE A 64 3.76 -1.33 -12.18
CA PHE A 64 3.17 -0.04 -12.50
C PHE A 64 1.75 -0.25 -12.99
N ALA A 65 0.86 0.67 -12.64
CA ALA A 65 -0.51 0.68 -13.11
C ALA A 65 -0.84 2.08 -13.65
N ASP A 66 -1.34 2.11 -14.88
CA ASP A 66 -1.89 3.31 -15.48
C ASP A 66 -3.33 3.44 -14.99
N ALA A 67 -3.66 4.56 -14.35
CA ALA A 67 -4.94 4.73 -13.70
C ALA A 67 -5.53 6.13 -13.87
N VAL A 68 -6.84 6.25 -13.68
CA VAL A 68 -7.54 7.51 -13.48
C VAL A 68 -7.93 7.59 -12.01
N LEU A 69 -7.39 8.56 -11.30
CA LEU A 69 -7.63 8.82 -9.88
C LEU A 69 -8.13 10.26 -9.74
N ASN A 70 -9.33 10.47 -9.17
CA ASN A 70 -9.94 11.80 -9.07
C ASN A 70 -9.95 12.58 -10.40
N GLN A 71 -10.30 11.91 -11.50
CA GLN A 71 -10.30 12.47 -12.87
C GLN A 71 -8.92 12.84 -13.44
N GLN A 72 -7.83 12.58 -12.71
CA GLN A 72 -6.46 12.77 -13.18
C GLN A 72 -5.88 11.44 -13.65
N LYS A 73 -5.24 11.43 -14.82
CA LYS A 73 -4.47 10.27 -15.27
C LYS A 73 -3.15 10.23 -14.52
N VAL A 74 -2.86 9.09 -13.89
CA VAL A 74 -1.69 8.89 -13.04
C VAL A 74 -1.04 7.55 -13.30
N GLU A 75 0.25 7.46 -12.99
CA GLU A 75 0.98 6.21 -12.85
C GLU A 75 1.07 5.87 -11.37
N LEU A 76 0.59 4.69 -11.00
CA LEU A 76 0.69 4.13 -9.65
C LEU A 76 1.77 3.06 -9.64
N THR A 77 2.62 3.07 -8.62
CA THR A 77 3.59 1.99 -8.36
C THR A 77 3.33 1.34 -7.02
N GLY A 78 3.45 0.02 -6.95
CA GLY A 78 3.32 -0.75 -5.71
C GLY A 78 4.69 -1.14 -5.14
N GLY A 79 4.70 -1.69 -3.92
CA GLY A 79 5.92 -2.21 -3.29
C GLY A 79 6.70 -3.18 -4.20
N ILE A 80 8.03 -3.16 -4.10
CA ILE A 80 8.96 -3.87 -4.99
C ILE A 80 8.70 -5.39 -5.02
N ILE A 81 8.64 -5.99 -6.23
CA ILE A 81 8.70 -7.43 -6.42
C ILE A 81 10.17 -7.83 -6.42
N TYR A 82 10.66 -8.30 -5.26
CA TYR A 82 12.05 -8.74 -5.12
C TYR A 82 12.30 -10.09 -5.82
N GLY A 83 13.16 -10.07 -6.84
CA GLY A 83 13.62 -11.26 -7.55
C GLY A 83 12.63 -11.81 -8.58
N ALA A 84 13.16 -12.30 -9.70
CA ALA A 84 12.38 -12.93 -10.78
C ALA A 84 11.44 -14.04 -10.28
N ARG A 85 11.82 -14.75 -9.21
CA ARG A 85 11.04 -15.84 -8.62
C ARG A 85 9.75 -15.37 -7.93
N ALA A 86 9.73 -14.16 -7.39
CA ALA A 86 8.57 -13.59 -6.73
C ALA A 86 7.47 -13.18 -7.70
N PHE A 87 7.83 -12.89 -8.95
CA PHE A 87 6.85 -12.70 -10.01
C PHE A 87 6.16 -14.02 -10.39
N TYR A 88 6.83 -15.17 -10.21
CA TYR A 88 6.28 -16.49 -10.48
C TYR A 88 5.76 -17.23 -9.24
N ASP A 89 5.90 -16.68 -8.03
CA ASP A 89 5.27 -17.21 -6.81
C ASP A 89 3.77 -16.84 -6.72
N PRO A 90 2.83 -17.80 -6.86
CA PRO A 90 1.39 -17.52 -6.89
C PRO A 90 0.86 -16.98 -5.55
N ARG A 91 1.66 -17.08 -4.49
CA ARG A 91 1.37 -16.48 -3.18
C ARG A 91 1.66 -14.98 -3.15
N ASN A 92 2.34 -14.44 -4.17
CA ASN A 92 2.59 -13.01 -4.25
C ASN A 92 1.32 -12.28 -4.69
N SER A 93 0.67 -11.71 -3.69
CA SER A 93 -0.58 -10.98 -3.76
C SER A 93 -0.65 -9.82 -4.73
N GLN A 94 0.50 -9.23 -5.08
CA GLN A 94 0.55 -8.13 -6.06
C GLN A 94 0.14 -8.58 -7.46
N ARG A 95 0.12 -9.89 -7.75
CA ARG A 95 -0.44 -10.43 -9.00
C ARG A 95 -1.96 -10.33 -9.13
N ARG A 96 -2.66 -9.89 -8.09
CA ARG A 96 -4.13 -9.75 -8.10
C ARG A 96 -4.62 -8.44 -8.69
N LEU A 97 -3.73 -7.50 -9.02
CA LEU A 97 -4.14 -6.27 -9.70
C LEU A 97 -4.50 -6.59 -11.15
N ALA A 98 -5.71 -6.23 -11.55
CA ALA A 98 -6.22 -6.36 -12.91
C ALA A 98 -6.75 -4.98 -13.36
N PRO A 99 -6.86 -4.72 -14.67
CA PRO A 99 -7.60 -3.55 -15.13
C PRO A 99 -9.05 -3.58 -14.65
N GLY A 100 -9.60 -2.43 -14.27
CA GLY A 100 -10.95 -2.33 -13.74
C GLY A 100 -11.14 -1.18 -12.76
N ASP A 101 -12.34 -1.12 -12.20
CA ASP A 101 -12.72 -0.11 -11.22
C ASP A 101 -12.44 -0.59 -9.79
N TYR A 102 -11.82 0.29 -9.02
CA TYR A 102 -11.44 0.08 -7.64
C TYR A 102 -11.87 1.28 -6.80
N THR A 103 -11.97 1.05 -5.50
CA THR A 103 -12.02 2.14 -4.52
C THR A 103 -10.70 2.22 -3.77
N ALA A 104 -10.34 3.43 -3.36
CA ALA A 104 -9.11 3.70 -2.66
C ALA A 104 -9.34 4.63 -1.46
N ARG A 105 -8.36 4.65 -0.57
CA ARG A 105 -8.22 5.68 0.46
C ARG A 105 -6.85 6.31 0.37
N LEU A 106 -6.78 7.62 0.58
CA LEU A 106 -5.52 8.31 0.76
C LEU A 106 -4.93 7.89 2.12
N ARG A 107 -3.74 7.30 2.08
CA ARG A 107 -3.00 6.91 3.28
C ARG A 107 -2.12 8.05 3.77
N LYS A 108 -1.44 8.72 2.83
CA LYS A 108 -0.51 9.80 3.13
C LYS A 108 -0.45 10.76 1.95
N ALA A 109 -0.75 12.03 2.21
CA ALA A 109 -0.50 13.11 1.26
C ALA A 109 0.99 13.44 1.26
N ALA A 110 1.60 13.57 0.07
CA ALA A 110 2.97 14.03 -0.07
C ALA A 110 3.08 15.53 0.24
N HIS A 111 2.08 16.31 -0.16
CA HIS A 111 2.02 17.75 0.03
C HIS A 111 0.67 18.14 0.65
N LYS A 112 0.70 19.00 1.67
CA LYS A 112 -0.54 19.45 2.35
C LYS A 112 -1.32 20.47 1.52
N ASP A 113 -0.65 21.19 0.62
CA ASP A 113 -1.18 22.41 0.00
C ASP A 113 -0.98 22.47 -1.53
N GLY A 114 -0.60 21.35 -2.17
CA GLY A 114 -0.35 21.28 -3.62
C GLY A 114 -1.51 20.69 -4.42
N PRO A 115 -1.75 21.14 -5.67
CA PRO A 115 -2.84 20.62 -6.51
C PRO A 115 -2.52 19.26 -7.16
N HIS A 116 -1.30 18.74 -6.97
CA HIS A 116 -0.82 17.54 -7.67
C HIS A 116 -0.68 16.37 -6.70
N SER A 117 -1.21 15.22 -7.10
CA SER A 117 -1.17 13.98 -6.31
C SER A 117 0.18 13.26 -6.38
N LEU A 118 1.25 13.88 -6.92
CA LEU A 118 2.53 13.19 -7.09
C LEU A 118 3.10 12.80 -5.73
N TYR A 119 3.54 11.54 -5.61
CA TYR A 119 3.99 10.88 -4.37
C TYR A 119 2.92 10.65 -3.30
N ASP A 120 1.64 10.94 -3.57
CA ASP A 120 0.58 10.53 -2.65
C ASP A 120 0.52 9.00 -2.55
N GLU A 121 0.39 8.51 -1.32
CA GLU A 121 0.25 7.09 -1.04
C GLU A 121 -1.23 6.73 -0.85
N TYR A 122 -1.68 5.73 -1.60
CA TYR A 122 -3.04 5.20 -1.53
C TYR A 122 -3.04 3.73 -1.11
N GLU A 123 -4.15 3.32 -0.53
CA GLU A 123 -4.53 1.91 -0.42
C GLU A 123 -5.72 1.64 -1.33
N LEU A 124 -5.52 0.80 -2.35
CA LEU A 124 -6.57 0.32 -3.23
C LEU A 124 -7.20 -0.94 -2.64
N LEU A 125 -8.53 -0.96 -2.55
CA LEU A 125 -9.29 -2.09 -2.04
C LEU A 125 -9.50 -3.12 -3.16
N MET A 126 -8.90 -4.30 -2.98
CA MET A 126 -9.02 -5.41 -3.91
C MET A 126 -10.33 -6.19 -3.70
N PRO A 127 -10.82 -6.95 -4.70
CA PRO A 127 -12.07 -7.71 -4.60
C PRO A 127 -12.10 -8.73 -3.44
N ASP A 128 -10.94 -9.24 -3.04
CA ASP A 128 -10.76 -10.18 -1.93
C ASP A 128 -10.59 -9.48 -0.57
N ARG A 129 -10.82 -8.17 -0.51
CA ARG A 129 -10.65 -7.28 0.66
C ARG A 129 -9.20 -7.11 1.13
N THR A 130 -8.22 -7.60 0.37
CA THR A 130 -6.83 -7.18 0.56
C THR A 130 -6.64 -5.75 0.07
N VAL A 131 -5.57 -5.09 0.53
CA VAL A 131 -5.22 -3.76 0.02
C VAL A 131 -3.92 -3.80 -0.75
N TRP A 132 -3.90 -3.12 -1.89
CA TRP A 132 -2.69 -2.81 -2.62
C TRP A 132 -2.24 -1.40 -2.24
N ARG A 133 -1.11 -1.31 -1.54
CA ARG A 133 -0.47 -0.04 -1.22
C ARG A 133 0.33 0.44 -2.42
N CYS A 134 0.03 1.64 -2.88
CA CYS A 134 0.70 2.23 -4.03
C CYS A 134 0.99 3.71 -3.82
N THR A 135 1.95 4.21 -4.60
CA THR A 135 2.37 5.60 -4.63
C THR A 135 2.18 6.14 -6.04
N VAL A 136 1.72 7.37 -6.16
CA VAL A 136 1.70 8.07 -7.46
C VAL A 136 3.13 8.43 -7.86
N THR A 137 3.61 7.88 -8.98
CA THR A 137 4.96 8.15 -9.51
C THR A 137 4.98 8.97 -10.78
N GLY A 138 3.83 9.11 -11.44
CA GLY A 138 3.69 9.89 -12.66
C GLY A 138 2.30 10.50 -12.78
N ILE A 139 2.23 11.62 -13.50
CA ILE A 139 0.99 12.31 -13.85
C ILE A 139 1.04 12.52 -15.36
N PHE A 140 -0.06 12.22 -16.04
CA PHE A 140 -0.21 12.42 -17.48
C PHE A 140 -1.18 13.56 -17.76
N GLU A 141 -0.92 14.32 -18.83
CA GLU A 141 -1.80 15.36 -19.37
C GLU A 141 -2.96 14.80 -20.21
#